data_AF-A0A2I6S5U7-F1
#
_entry.id   AF-A0A2I6S5U7-F1
#
_cell.length_a   1.000
_cell.length_b   1.000
_cell.length_c   1.000
_cell.angle_alpha   90.00
_cell.angle_beta   90.00
_cell.angle_gamma   90.00
#
_symmetry.space_group_name_H-M   'P 1'
#
loop_
_entity.id
_entity.type
_entity.pdbx_description
1 polymer ?
#
loop_
_entity_poly.entity_id
_entity_poly.type
_entity_poly.pdbx_seq_one_letter_code
_entity_poly.pdbx_strand_id
1 'polypeptide(L)'
;MSRIHTLNARGNLLLASIREHCKWTDTKTFVEIQRIHHNFLDILRTKGINYDELRNSLIPQTGKHEAAFMFDEHRCNPNRIAGVDAADAVFKLLPTDTSHSILGGELVGDDHDQFARKLLKEKSIIVKDLDFQHPTFCFVVYVNNLSAAALKSMHGGLNNHPGYLGYVPCTYASLTKTFVTMYLMNFGIRHKNTMILGHEDDRPNTQNWNLHLHDYAALGLKIRSIQDMYFSLFLSYKPEQMLLQEADDDLEIAVRAMSKEVADFSDFIVYIEDSKFKYLTTAKNGKLALAGLNTSTKPELEEAIKSKMRSSYLYSLEWRDVPATDSSAGYKGSFFNIMLEFPRKVGDPERVTVSLEYQPTIKTLRVVTMT
;
A
#
# COMPACT_ATOMS: atom_id res chain seq x y z
N MET A 1 13.39 12.42 -13.47
CA MET A 1 12.12 11.67 -13.46
C MET A 1 11.57 11.76 -12.05
N SER A 2 10.25 11.92 -11.91
CA SER A 2 9.62 11.98 -10.60
C SER A 2 9.46 10.58 -10.04
N ARG A 3 9.61 10.43 -8.72
CA ARG A 3 9.37 9.18 -7.99
C ARG A 3 7.93 8.74 -8.19
N ILE A 4 7.71 7.43 -8.43
CA ILE A 4 6.39 6.81 -8.37
C ILE A 4 6.22 6.24 -6.96
N HIS A 5 5.25 6.74 -6.18
CA HIS A 5 5.07 6.29 -4.79
C HIS A 5 4.57 4.85 -4.72
N THR A 6 3.57 4.54 -5.53
CA THR A 6 3.00 3.20 -5.70
C THR A 6 2.69 2.99 -7.17
N LEU A 7 2.81 1.75 -7.62
CA LEU A 7 2.29 1.30 -8.90
C LEU A 7 1.49 0.03 -8.64
N ASN A 8 0.20 0.04 -8.96
CA ASN A 8 -0.68 -1.11 -8.79
C ASN A 8 -0.82 -1.85 -10.12
N ALA A 9 -0.14 -2.99 -10.24
CA ALA A 9 -0.35 -3.95 -11.32
C ALA A 9 -1.04 -5.24 -10.83
N ARG A 10 -1.07 -5.48 -9.51
CA ARG A 10 -1.82 -6.59 -8.89
C ARG A 10 -3.33 -6.52 -9.17
N GLY A 11 -3.93 -5.35 -8.97
CA GLY A 11 -5.37 -5.13 -9.19
C GLY A 11 -5.69 -4.45 -10.52
N ASN A 12 -4.69 -4.21 -11.38
CA ASN A 12 -4.86 -3.52 -12.64
C ASN A 12 -3.94 -4.15 -13.71
N LEU A 13 -4.54 -4.90 -14.62
CA LEU A 13 -3.82 -5.65 -15.65
C LEU A 13 -3.43 -4.81 -16.88
N LEU A 14 -3.78 -3.51 -16.92
CA LEU A 14 -3.63 -2.68 -18.13
C LEU A 14 -2.21 -2.71 -18.69
N LEU A 15 -1.21 -2.47 -17.84
CA LEU A 15 0.19 -2.42 -18.28
C LEU A 15 0.71 -3.79 -18.70
N ALA A 16 0.34 -4.86 -17.98
CA ALA A 16 0.72 -6.23 -18.32
C ALA A 16 0.13 -6.64 -19.68
N SER A 17 -1.18 -6.44 -19.86
CA SER A 17 -1.89 -6.76 -21.10
C SER A 17 -1.39 -5.97 -22.30
N ILE A 18 -1.16 -4.65 -22.17
CA ILE A 18 -0.64 -3.83 -23.28
C ILE A 18 0.78 -4.26 -23.64
N ARG A 19 1.64 -4.51 -22.64
CA ARG A 19 3.01 -4.97 -22.88
C ARG A 19 3.01 -6.28 -23.67
N GLU A 20 2.22 -7.25 -23.24
CA GLU A 20 2.12 -8.55 -23.90
C GLU A 20 1.59 -8.40 -25.34
N HIS A 21 0.46 -7.71 -25.50
CA HIS A 21 -0.20 -7.51 -26.79
C HIS A 21 0.71 -6.78 -27.79
N CYS A 22 1.37 -5.71 -27.36
CA CYS A 22 2.26 -4.91 -28.21
C CYS A 22 3.70 -5.41 -28.24
N LYS A 23 4.03 -6.50 -27.53
CA LYS A 23 5.37 -7.09 -27.43
C LYS A 23 6.44 -6.06 -27.05
N TRP A 24 6.16 -5.21 -26.07
CA TRP A 24 7.09 -4.17 -25.65
C TRP A 24 8.34 -4.77 -24.99
N THR A 25 9.51 -4.24 -25.38
CA THR A 25 10.76 -4.49 -24.65
C THR A 25 10.74 -3.84 -23.27
N ASP A 26 11.66 -4.23 -22.38
CA ASP A 26 11.78 -3.62 -21.06
C ASP A 26 12.02 -2.11 -21.13
N THR A 27 12.92 -1.68 -22.02
CA THR A 27 13.18 -0.26 -22.27
C THR A 27 11.95 0.47 -22.78
N LYS A 28 11.18 -0.12 -23.70
CA LYS A 28 9.94 0.50 -24.20
C LYS A 28 8.89 0.60 -23.10
N THR A 29 8.73 -0.46 -22.31
CA THR A 29 7.80 -0.51 -21.17
C THR A 29 8.15 0.58 -20.16
N PHE A 30 9.43 0.72 -19.79
CA PHE A 30 9.92 1.78 -18.92
C PHE A 30 9.57 3.18 -19.45
N VAL A 31 9.85 3.44 -20.74
CA VAL A 31 9.54 4.74 -21.36
C VAL A 31 8.04 5.03 -21.33
N GLU A 32 7.19 4.04 -21.63
CA GLU A 32 5.74 4.22 -21.62
C GLU A 32 5.19 4.45 -20.22
N ILE A 33 5.63 3.69 -19.22
CA ILE A 33 5.21 3.92 -17.83
C ILE A 33 5.61 5.32 -17.36
N GLN A 34 6.84 5.76 -17.66
CA GLN A 34 7.30 7.11 -17.31
C GLN A 34 6.50 8.20 -18.04
N ARG A 35 6.09 7.97 -19.29
CA ARG A 35 5.23 8.89 -20.05
C ARG A 35 3.83 8.98 -19.44
N ILE A 36 3.20 7.84 -19.11
CA ILE A 36 1.89 7.79 -18.47
C ILE A 36 1.95 8.49 -17.10
N HIS A 37 3.00 8.24 -16.31
CA HIS A 37 3.19 8.89 -15.02
C HIS A 37 3.37 10.41 -15.16
N HIS A 38 4.10 10.88 -16.18
CA HIS A 38 4.26 12.31 -16.42
C HIS A 38 2.92 12.99 -16.74
N ASN A 39 2.10 12.39 -17.62
CA ASN A 39 0.75 12.88 -17.93
C ASN A 39 -0.12 12.94 -16.67
N PHE A 40 -0.07 11.89 -15.84
CA PHE A 40 -0.76 11.85 -14.56
C PHE A 40 -0.36 13.00 -13.62
N LEU A 41 0.94 13.28 -13.49
CA LEU A 41 1.43 14.39 -12.65
C LEU A 41 0.96 15.75 -13.15
N ASP A 42 0.92 15.95 -14.46
CA ASP A 42 0.40 17.18 -15.05
C ASP A 42 -1.11 17.33 -14.78
N ILE A 43 -1.88 16.23 -14.91
CA ILE A 43 -3.30 16.21 -14.54
C ILE A 43 -3.48 16.58 -13.06
N LEU A 44 -2.75 15.95 -12.14
CA LEU A 44 -2.81 16.29 -10.72
C LEU A 44 -2.48 17.76 -10.46
N ARG A 45 -1.46 18.30 -11.14
CA ARG A 45 -1.09 19.72 -11.02
C ARG A 45 -2.23 20.64 -11.45
N THR A 46 -2.90 20.35 -12.57
CA THR A 46 -4.06 21.14 -13.03
C THR A 46 -5.24 21.08 -12.05
N LYS A 47 -5.37 19.98 -11.29
CA LYS A 47 -6.37 19.81 -10.22
C LYS A 47 -5.99 20.47 -8.90
N GLY A 48 -4.78 21.02 -8.79
CA GLY A 48 -4.21 21.57 -7.56
C GLY A 48 -3.83 20.49 -6.54
N ILE A 49 -3.51 19.29 -7.00
CA ILE A 49 -3.07 18.17 -6.16
C ILE A 49 -1.56 18.02 -6.30
N ASN A 50 -0.85 18.13 -5.17
CA ASN A 50 0.58 17.83 -5.12
C ASN A 50 0.78 16.34 -4.85
N TYR A 51 1.37 15.61 -5.80
CA TYR A 51 1.55 14.16 -5.70
C TYR A 51 2.43 13.76 -4.49
N ASP A 52 3.48 14.53 -4.20
CA ASP A 52 4.39 14.24 -3.09
C ASP A 52 3.69 14.35 -1.71
N GLU A 53 2.63 15.17 -1.61
CA GLU A 53 1.81 15.26 -0.39
C GLU A 53 0.93 14.02 -0.17
N LEU A 54 0.70 13.21 -1.21
CA LEU A 54 -0.04 11.95 -1.13
C LEU A 54 0.83 10.76 -0.71
N ARG A 55 2.15 10.94 -0.55
CA ARG A 55 3.08 9.87 -0.14
C ARG A 55 2.54 9.07 1.05
N ASN A 56 2.01 9.73 2.07
CA ASN A 56 1.53 9.08 3.29
C ASN A 56 0.25 8.26 3.10
N SER A 57 -0.53 8.48 2.03
CA SER A 57 -1.64 7.59 1.64
C SER A 57 -1.18 6.45 0.73
N LEU A 58 -0.05 6.58 0.06
CA LEU A 58 0.35 5.70 -1.03
C LEU A 58 1.42 4.68 -0.67
N ILE A 59 2.13 4.83 0.45
CA ILE A 59 3.16 3.89 0.88
C ILE A 59 3.04 3.56 2.37
N PRO A 60 3.46 2.36 2.81
CA PRO A 60 3.46 2.01 4.23
C PRO A 60 4.34 2.97 5.06
N GLN A 61 3.90 3.34 6.27
CA GLN A 61 4.67 4.20 7.19
C GLN A 61 5.08 3.45 8.45
N THR A 62 6.34 3.61 8.86
CA THR A 62 6.80 3.09 10.17
C THR A 62 6.12 3.85 11.30
N GLY A 63 5.65 3.14 12.33
CA GLY A 63 4.96 3.73 13.48
C GLY A 63 3.53 4.23 13.23
N LYS A 64 2.92 3.89 12.08
CA LYS A 64 1.48 4.09 11.84
C LYS A 64 0.75 2.75 11.80
N HIS A 65 -0.56 2.77 11.97
CA HIS A 65 -1.40 1.58 11.98
C HIS A 65 -2.24 1.47 10.71
N GLU A 66 -2.54 0.25 10.34
CA GLU A 66 -3.56 -0.06 9.33
C GLU A 66 -4.69 -0.83 10.01
N ALA A 67 -5.93 -0.58 9.62
CA ALA A 67 -7.10 -1.23 10.20
C ALA A 67 -8.16 -1.49 9.15
N ALA A 68 -8.79 -2.66 9.24
CA ALA A 68 -9.99 -3.02 8.50
C ALA A 68 -11.19 -2.99 9.46
N PHE A 69 -12.03 -1.95 9.36
CA PHE A 69 -13.23 -1.77 10.16
C PHE A 69 -14.36 -2.61 9.58
N MET A 70 -15.02 -3.42 10.41
CA MET A 70 -16.00 -4.42 9.99
C MET A 70 -17.42 -4.00 10.37
N PHE A 71 -18.37 -4.18 9.46
CA PHE A 71 -19.77 -3.82 9.63
C PHE A 71 -20.67 -4.96 9.16
N ASP A 72 -21.63 -5.37 9.99
CA ASP A 72 -22.72 -6.26 9.57
C ASP A 72 -23.77 -5.44 8.82
N GLU A 73 -23.94 -5.74 7.54
CA GLU A 73 -24.85 -5.03 6.65
C GLU A 73 -26.31 -5.10 7.11
N HIS A 74 -26.73 -6.20 7.71
CA HIS A 74 -28.11 -6.36 8.21
C HIS A 74 -28.41 -5.49 9.43
N ARG A 75 -27.36 -5.03 10.12
CA ARG A 75 -27.47 -4.13 11.27
C ARG A 75 -27.23 -2.67 10.88
N CYS A 76 -26.84 -2.37 9.65
CA CYS A 76 -26.72 -0.99 9.16
C CYS A 76 -28.09 -0.32 9.02
N ASN A 77 -28.12 0.98 8.77
CA ASN A 77 -29.35 1.73 8.61
C ASN A 77 -30.19 1.17 7.44
N PRO A 78 -31.42 0.66 7.69
CA PRO A 78 -32.22 0.02 6.65
C PRO A 78 -32.70 0.98 5.55
N ASN A 79 -32.62 2.29 5.79
CA ASN A 79 -32.96 3.31 4.80
C ASN A 79 -31.78 3.70 3.89
N ARG A 80 -30.64 3.02 4.03
CA ARG A 80 -29.40 3.31 3.29
C ARG A 80 -28.80 2.03 2.76
N ILE A 81 -28.02 2.15 1.69
CA ILE A 81 -27.15 1.06 1.25
C ILE A 81 -26.09 0.85 2.35
N ALA A 82 -25.95 -0.39 2.81
CA ALA A 82 -25.13 -0.72 3.98
C ALA A 82 -23.67 -0.27 3.83
N GLY A 83 -23.05 -0.52 2.67
CA GLY A 83 -21.69 -0.06 2.38
C GLY A 83 -21.54 1.47 2.42
N VAL A 84 -22.57 2.22 1.98
CA VAL A 84 -22.58 3.69 2.05
C VAL A 84 -22.67 4.16 3.49
N ASP A 85 -23.55 3.54 4.29
CA ASP A 85 -23.72 3.86 5.70
C ASP A 85 -22.44 3.62 6.51
N ALA A 86 -21.84 2.44 6.32
CA ALA A 86 -20.58 2.04 6.95
C ALA A 86 -19.41 2.95 6.58
N ALA A 87 -19.18 3.19 5.29
CA ALA A 87 -18.07 4.03 4.84
C ALA A 87 -18.25 5.50 5.22
N ASP A 88 -19.47 6.04 5.20
CA ASP A 88 -19.74 7.39 5.71
C ASP A 88 -19.41 7.53 7.21
N ALA A 89 -19.74 6.51 8.01
CA ALA A 89 -19.39 6.50 9.43
C ALA A 89 -17.87 6.57 9.64
N VAL A 90 -17.10 5.86 8.80
CA VAL A 90 -15.64 5.94 8.79
C VAL A 90 -15.16 7.31 8.32
N PHE A 91 -15.69 7.85 7.22
CA PHE A 91 -15.27 9.14 6.66
C PHE A 91 -15.44 10.30 7.63
N LYS A 92 -16.52 10.29 8.43
CA LYS A 92 -16.80 11.31 9.46
C LYS A 92 -15.77 11.32 10.60
N LEU A 93 -15.15 10.17 10.87
CA LEU A 93 -14.23 10.00 12.00
C LEU A 93 -12.76 10.09 11.61
N LEU A 94 -12.45 10.16 10.31
CA LEU A 94 -11.09 10.34 9.84
C LEU A 94 -10.59 11.75 10.19
N PRO A 95 -9.34 11.89 10.68
CA PRO A 95 -8.76 13.20 10.94
C PRO A 95 -8.71 14.06 9.66
N THR A 96 -8.94 15.37 9.83
CA THR A 96 -9.10 16.31 8.71
C THR A 96 -7.79 16.89 8.19
N ASP A 97 -6.67 16.61 8.85
CA ASP A 97 -5.32 17.09 8.55
C ASP A 97 -4.39 15.97 8.05
N THR A 98 -4.90 14.75 7.89
CA THR A 98 -4.13 13.57 7.49
C THR A 98 -4.45 13.12 6.07
N SER A 99 -3.70 12.12 5.60
CA SER A 99 -3.90 11.51 4.29
C SER A 99 -3.94 10.00 4.40
N HIS A 100 -4.97 9.38 3.82
CA HIS A 100 -5.21 7.95 3.92
C HIS A 100 -5.71 7.40 2.58
N SER A 101 -5.20 6.24 2.19
CA SER A 101 -5.89 5.41 1.20
C SER A 101 -6.98 4.63 1.91
N ILE A 102 -8.14 4.58 1.26
CA ILE A 102 -9.32 3.89 1.74
C ILE A 102 -9.68 2.82 0.72
N LEU A 103 -9.82 1.60 1.20
CA LEU A 103 -10.33 0.50 0.43
C LEU A 103 -11.61 -0.01 1.09
N GLY A 104 -12.48 -0.67 0.32
CA GLY A 104 -13.61 -1.37 0.92
C GLY A 104 -14.32 -2.31 -0.04
N GLY A 105 -15.28 -3.01 0.52
CA GLY A 105 -15.96 -4.15 -0.09
C GLY A 105 -16.29 -5.19 0.97
N GLU A 106 -16.91 -6.27 0.54
CA GLU A 106 -17.36 -7.35 1.40
C GLU A 106 -16.26 -8.40 1.63
N LEU A 107 -16.35 -9.16 2.73
CA LEU A 107 -15.52 -10.35 2.88
C LEU A 107 -16.02 -11.45 1.95
N VAL A 108 -15.09 -12.19 1.35
CA VAL A 108 -15.42 -13.42 0.60
C VAL A 108 -15.16 -14.60 1.52
N GLY A 109 -16.22 -15.34 1.84
CA GLY A 109 -16.18 -16.52 2.72
C GLY A 109 -16.10 -17.84 1.97
N ASP A 110 -15.84 -18.92 2.71
CA ASP A 110 -16.15 -20.28 2.29
C ASP A 110 -17.63 -20.61 2.53
N ASP A 111 -18.19 -21.58 1.80
CA ASP A 111 -19.61 -22.00 1.89
C ASP A 111 -20.08 -22.36 3.31
N HIS A 112 -19.14 -22.67 4.21
CA HIS A 112 -19.40 -23.05 5.59
C HIS A 112 -18.91 -22.03 6.63
N ASP A 113 -18.33 -20.91 6.20
CA ASP A 113 -17.84 -19.83 7.07
C ASP A 113 -16.92 -20.30 8.22
N GLN A 114 -16.20 -21.41 8.00
CA GLN A 114 -15.32 -21.96 9.04
C GLN A 114 -13.98 -21.24 9.04
N PHE A 115 -13.49 -20.88 7.85
CA PHE A 115 -12.19 -20.26 7.71
C PHE A 115 -12.23 -18.78 8.11
N ALA A 116 -13.21 -18.04 7.58
CA ALA A 116 -13.36 -16.61 7.84
C ALA A 116 -13.53 -16.32 9.34
N ARG A 117 -14.50 -16.95 10.01
CA ARG A 117 -14.70 -16.76 11.47
C ARG A 117 -13.49 -17.15 12.30
N LYS A 118 -12.77 -18.21 11.93
CA LYS A 118 -11.56 -18.61 12.66
C LYS A 118 -10.50 -17.51 12.59
N LEU A 119 -10.19 -17.02 11.40
CA LEU A 119 -9.21 -15.95 11.20
C LEU A 119 -9.60 -14.64 11.90
N LEU A 120 -10.88 -14.28 11.82
CA LEU A 120 -11.39 -13.07 12.46
C LEU A 120 -11.36 -13.18 13.98
N LYS A 121 -11.81 -14.30 14.58
CA LYS A 121 -11.79 -14.49 16.04
C LYS A 121 -10.40 -14.39 16.64
N GLU A 122 -9.37 -14.82 15.91
CA GLU A 122 -7.99 -14.81 16.40
C GLU A 122 -7.39 -13.40 16.48
N LYS A 123 -7.70 -12.52 15.52
CA LYS A 123 -7.01 -11.23 15.36
C LYS A 123 -7.87 -9.99 15.54
N SER A 124 -9.20 -10.13 15.45
CA SER A 124 -10.09 -8.96 15.51
C SER A 124 -10.20 -8.41 16.93
N ILE A 125 -10.31 -7.09 17.02
CA ILE A 125 -10.77 -6.40 18.22
C ILE A 125 -12.28 -6.23 18.07
N ILE A 126 -13.03 -7.08 18.76
CA ILE A 126 -14.48 -7.21 18.65
C ILE A 126 -15.16 -6.32 19.70
N VAL A 127 -16.20 -5.59 19.28
CA VAL A 127 -17.01 -4.73 20.16
C VAL A 127 -18.39 -5.33 20.41
N LYS A 128 -18.96 -6.00 19.41
CA LYS A 128 -20.24 -6.67 19.51
C LYS A 128 -20.03 -8.18 19.47
N ASP A 129 -20.30 -8.77 18.33
CA ASP A 129 -20.15 -10.18 18.05
C ASP A 129 -19.73 -10.34 16.59
N LEU A 130 -19.40 -11.57 16.19
CA LEU A 130 -19.15 -11.93 14.79
C LEU A 130 -20.28 -12.84 14.30
N ASP A 131 -21.54 -12.52 14.64
CA ASP A 131 -22.74 -13.30 14.31
C ASP A 131 -23.52 -12.69 13.13
N PHE A 132 -22.80 -12.30 12.08
CA PHE A 132 -23.41 -12.02 10.77
C PHE A 132 -23.81 -13.34 10.10
N GLN A 133 -24.78 -13.31 9.19
CA GLN A 133 -25.32 -14.53 8.56
C GLN A 133 -24.29 -15.27 7.68
N HIS A 134 -23.45 -14.53 6.97
CA HIS A 134 -22.40 -15.05 6.08
C HIS A 134 -21.32 -13.97 5.90
N PRO A 135 -20.04 -14.30 5.63
CA PRO A 135 -18.96 -13.30 5.50
C PRO A 135 -19.24 -12.24 4.46
N THR A 136 -19.96 -12.57 3.40
CA THR A 136 -20.37 -11.62 2.36
C THR A 136 -21.30 -10.51 2.84
N PHE A 137 -21.90 -10.65 4.03
CA PHE A 137 -22.67 -9.58 4.68
C PHE A 137 -21.83 -8.78 5.69
N CYS A 138 -20.51 -9.03 5.74
CA CYS A 138 -19.56 -8.23 6.50
C CYS A 138 -18.89 -7.25 5.54
N PHE A 139 -19.36 -6.01 5.54
CA PHE A 139 -18.76 -4.92 4.79
C PHE A 139 -17.53 -4.40 5.54
N VAL A 140 -16.43 -4.24 4.81
CA VAL A 140 -15.14 -3.82 5.34
C VAL A 140 -14.74 -2.48 4.77
N VAL A 141 -14.28 -1.58 5.65
CA VAL A 141 -13.63 -0.33 5.28
C VAL A 141 -12.21 -0.37 5.83
N TYR A 142 -11.24 -0.50 4.94
CA TYR A 142 -9.83 -0.50 5.26
C TYR A 142 -9.24 0.91 5.15
N VAL A 143 -8.42 1.30 6.13
CA VAL A 143 -7.71 2.58 6.14
C VAL A 143 -6.25 2.35 6.52
N ASN A 144 -5.33 2.90 5.71
CA ASN A 144 -3.90 2.81 6.00
C ASN A 144 -3.38 3.99 6.85
N ASN A 145 -2.21 3.81 7.45
CA ASN A 145 -1.38 4.85 8.07
C ASN A 145 -2.05 5.74 9.13
N LEU A 146 -2.97 5.20 9.93
CA LEU A 146 -3.57 5.83 11.10
C LEU A 146 -2.54 6.06 12.21
N SER A 147 -2.65 7.17 12.96
CA SER A 147 -1.95 7.27 14.24
C SER A 147 -2.65 6.38 15.29
N ALA A 148 -1.95 6.01 16.37
CA ALA A 148 -2.59 5.27 17.47
C ALA A 148 -3.79 6.02 18.05
N ALA A 149 -3.69 7.36 18.16
CA ALA A 149 -4.79 8.22 18.60
C ALA A 149 -5.97 8.22 17.61
N ALA A 150 -5.70 8.29 16.30
CA ALA A 150 -6.74 8.25 15.27
C ALA A 150 -7.46 6.90 15.28
N LEU A 151 -6.72 5.79 15.32
CA LEU A 151 -7.31 4.45 15.41
C LEU A 151 -8.21 4.30 16.65
N LYS A 152 -7.73 4.73 17.82
CA LYS A 152 -8.51 4.70 19.07
C LYS A 152 -9.77 5.57 18.98
N SER A 153 -9.66 6.78 18.41
CA SER A 153 -10.77 7.70 18.24
C SER A 153 -11.83 7.15 17.28
N MET A 154 -11.40 6.59 16.14
CA MET A 154 -12.29 5.97 15.17
C MET A 154 -13.00 4.76 15.76
N HIS A 155 -12.25 3.85 16.39
CA HIS A 155 -12.82 2.69 17.06
C HIS A 155 -13.88 3.10 18.10
N GLY A 156 -13.55 4.04 19.00
CA GLY A 156 -14.49 4.55 19.99
C GLY A 156 -15.72 5.24 19.39
N GLY A 157 -15.53 6.02 18.32
CA GLY A 157 -16.64 6.71 17.62
C GLY A 157 -17.57 5.75 16.88
N LEU A 158 -17.03 4.66 16.31
CA LEU A 158 -17.80 3.66 15.59
C LEU A 158 -18.60 2.73 16.51
N ASN A 159 -18.28 2.63 17.80
CA ASN A 159 -18.99 1.77 18.75
C ASN A 159 -20.52 2.01 18.78
N ASN A 160 -20.95 3.25 18.56
CA ASN A 160 -22.37 3.63 18.54
C ASN A 160 -23.07 3.29 17.21
N HIS A 161 -22.33 2.97 16.15
CA HIS A 161 -22.92 2.58 14.88
C HIS A 161 -23.52 1.18 15.00
N PRO A 162 -24.82 0.97 14.72
CA PRO A 162 -25.48 -0.32 14.91
C PRO A 162 -24.79 -1.48 14.16
N GLY A 163 -24.36 -1.24 12.92
CA GLY A 163 -23.62 -2.21 12.11
C GLY A 163 -22.20 -2.52 12.55
N TYR A 164 -21.53 -1.68 13.36
CA TYR A 164 -20.09 -1.85 13.63
C TYR A 164 -19.79 -3.05 14.52
N LEU A 165 -18.94 -3.98 14.05
CA LEU A 165 -18.59 -5.22 14.76
C LEU A 165 -17.27 -5.10 15.52
N GLY A 166 -16.35 -4.26 15.03
CA GLY A 166 -14.98 -4.17 15.50
C GLY A 166 -14.01 -3.91 14.35
N TYR A 167 -12.72 -4.17 14.55
CA TYR A 167 -11.73 -4.04 13.48
C TYR A 167 -10.66 -5.13 13.54
N VAL A 168 -10.07 -5.43 12.39
CA VAL A 168 -8.85 -6.24 12.28
C VAL A 168 -7.64 -5.30 12.25
N PRO A 169 -6.67 -5.45 13.16
CA PRO A 169 -5.37 -4.80 13.03
C PRO A 169 -4.63 -5.35 11.80
N CYS A 170 -4.36 -4.49 10.84
CA CYS A 170 -3.71 -4.85 9.56
C CYS A 170 -2.28 -4.32 9.46
N THR A 171 -1.69 -3.86 10.56
CA THR A 171 -0.38 -3.20 10.55
C THR A 171 0.75 -4.13 10.12
N TYR A 172 0.65 -5.41 10.48
CA TYR A 172 1.65 -6.45 10.28
C TYR A 172 1.18 -7.51 9.30
N ALA A 173 2.12 -8.20 8.67
CA ALA A 173 1.81 -9.34 7.81
C ALA A 173 1.10 -10.44 8.62
N SER A 174 -0.07 -10.86 8.15
CA SER A 174 -0.81 -12.00 8.70
C SER A 174 -1.75 -12.60 7.66
N LEU A 175 -2.14 -13.86 7.87
CA LEU A 175 -3.17 -14.51 7.08
C LEU A 175 -4.51 -13.76 7.20
N THR A 176 -4.86 -13.28 8.40
CA THR A 176 -6.09 -12.49 8.60
C THR A 176 -6.03 -11.17 7.83
N LYS A 177 -4.92 -10.43 7.84
CA LYS A 177 -4.75 -9.23 6.99
C LYS A 177 -4.97 -9.57 5.52
N THR A 178 -4.34 -10.64 5.05
CA THR A 178 -4.45 -11.07 3.65
C THR A 178 -5.90 -11.38 3.30
N PHE A 179 -6.57 -12.18 4.13
CA PHE A 179 -7.98 -12.53 4.00
C PHE A 179 -8.90 -11.31 3.93
N VAL A 180 -8.78 -10.35 4.86
CA VAL A 180 -9.70 -9.21 4.88
C VAL A 180 -9.39 -8.15 3.81
N THR A 181 -8.23 -8.21 3.17
CA THR A 181 -7.82 -7.19 2.18
C THR A 181 -7.77 -7.69 0.73
N MET A 182 -7.80 -9.00 0.47
CA MET A 182 -7.60 -9.56 -0.87
C MET A 182 -8.64 -9.16 -1.91
N TYR A 183 -9.87 -8.85 -1.49
CA TYR A 183 -10.96 -8.48 -2.39
C TYR A 183 -11.44 -7.03 -2.23
N LEU A 184 -10.73 -6.22 -1.43
CA LEU A 184 -11.15 -4.83 -1.25
C LEU A 184 -10.78 -4.00 -2.48
N MET A 185 -11.73 -3.17 -2.92
CA MET A 185 -11.53 -2.23 -4.00
C MET A 185 -11.05 -0.88 -3.46
N ASN A 186 -10.31 -0.12 -4.26
CA ASN A 186 -9.90 1.23 -3.86
C ASN A 186 -11.11 2.17 -3.90
N PHE A 187 -11.52 2.66 -2.73
CA PHE A 187 -12.57 3.67 -2.61
C PHE A 187 -12.06 5.06 -2.94
N GLY A 188 -10.82 5.39 -2.58
CA GLY A 188 -10.36 6.76 -2.74
C GLY A 188 -9.19 7.11 -1.84
N ILE A 189 -8.62 8.27 -2.08
CA ILE A 189 -7.68 8.89 -1.16
C ILE A 189 -8.38 10.03 -0.44
N ARG A 190 -8.44 9.90 0.88
CA ARG A 190 -8.81 11.00 1.76
C ARG A 190 -7.56 11.83 2.01
N HIS A 191 -7.45 13.00 1.41
CA HIS A 191 -6.36 13.96 1.64
C HIS A 191 -6.92 15.23 2.30
N LYS A 192 -6.60 15.45 3.58
CA LYS A 192 -7.05 16.59 4.40
C LYS A 192 -8.56 16.74 4.45
N ASN A 193 -9.20 17.60 3.67
CA ASN A 193 -10.66 17.72 3.50
C ASN A 193 -11.14 17.41 2.07
N THR A 194 -10.28 16.78 1.27
CA THR A 194 -10.58 16.36 -0.10
C THR A 194 -10.68 14.84 -0.18
N MET A 195 -11.62 14.34 -0.97
CA MET A 195 -11.68 12.97 -1.45
C MET A 195 -11.23 12.94 -2.90
N ILE A 196 -10.18 12.18 -3.20
CA ILE A 196 -9.65 11.98 -4.54
C ILE A 196 -10.16 10.63 -5.06
N LEU A 197 -10.81 10.64 -6.22
CA LEU A 197 -11.53 9.49 -6.79
C LEU A 197 -11.06 9.18 -8.22
N GLY A 198 -11.27 7.93 -8.65
CA GLY A 198 -11.30 7.55 -10.07
C GLY A 198 -12.61 7.95 -10.74
N HIS A 199 -12.60 8.21 -12.04
CA HIS A 199 -13.79 8.34 -12.87
C HIS A 199 -13.58 7.70 -14.24
N GLU A 200 -14.64 7.54 -15.02
CA GLU A 200 -14.56 6.85 -16.31
C GLU A 200 -13.52 7.49 -17.25
N ASP A 201 -12.78 6.66 -17.98
CA ASP A 201 -11.67 7.07 -18.84
C ASP A 201 -12.14 7.85 -20.09
N ASP A 202 -13.41 7.75 -20.48
CA ASP A 202 -14.01 8.51 -21.57
C ASP A 202 -14.39 9.94 -21.17
N ARG A 203 -14.39 10.27 -19.87
CA ARG A 203 -14.65 11.61 -19.37
C ARG A 203 -13.36 12.42 -19.25
N PRO A 204 -13.40 13.75 -19.52
CA PRO A 204 -12.21 14.58 -19.45
C PRO A 204 -11.79 14.88 -18.01
N ASN A 205 -10.47 14.88 -17.76
CA ASN A 205 -9.87 15.32 -16.48
C ASN A 205 -10.08 16.81 -16.17
N THR A 206 -10.72 17.61 -17.03
CA THR A 206 -10.98 19.03 -16.73
C THR A 206 -12.09 19.22 -15.69
N GLN A 207 -12.92 18.20 -15.44
CA GLN A 207 -14.04 18.25 -14.49
C GLN A 207 -13.88 17.23 -13.37
N ASN A 208 -14.58 17.44 -12.25
CA ASN A 208 -14.63 16.47 -11.16
C ASN A 208 -15.96 15.71 -11.19
N TRP A 209 -15.89 14.41 -11.02
CA TRP A 209 -17.01 13.48 -11.09
C TRP A 209 -17.09 12.70 -9.78
N ASN A 210 -18.30 12.59 -9.25
CA ASN A 210 -18.61 11.69 -8.15
C ASN A 210 -19.41 10.53 -8.73
N LEU A 211 -18.77 9.38 -8.88
CA LEU A 211 -19.46 8.16 -9.32
C LEU A 211 -20.00 7.34 -8.16
N HIS A 212 -19.71 7.77 -6.94
CA HIS A 212 -20.12 7.05 -5.75
C HIS A 212 -21.48 7.55 -5.26
N LEU A 213 -22.14 6.69 -4.49
CA LEU A 213 -23.42 6.98 -3.84
C LEU A 213 -23.27 7.83 -2.55
N HIS A 214 -22.05 8.26 -2.24
CA HIS A 214 -21.74 9.11 -1.09
C HIS A 214 -22.01 10.59 -1.42
N ASP A 215 -22.70 11.29 -0.53
CA ASP A 215 -22.75 12.74 -0.54
C ASP A 215 -21.54 13.31 0.22
N TYR A 216 -20.41 13.38 -0.46
CA TYR A 216 -19.18 13.93 0.12
C TYR A 216 -19.31 15.38 0.58
N ALA A 217 -20.19 16.18 -0.05
CA ALA A 217 -20.40 17.56 0.37
C ALA A 217 -21.13 17.63 1.72
N ALA A 218 -22.14 16.78 1.94
CA ALA A 218 -22.80 16.63 3.24
C ALA A 218 -21.84 16.12 4.34
N LEU A 219 -20.77 15.42 3.96
CA LEU A 219 -19.68 15.03 4.85
C LEU A 219 -18.61 16.12 5.07
N GLY A 220 -18.79 17.31 4.48
CA GLY A 220 -17.83 18.42 4.56
C GLY A 220 -16.59 18.23 3.70
N LEU A 221 -16.65 17.36 2.69
CA LEU A 221 -15.52 16.98 1.84
C LEU A 221 -15.64 17.60 0.45
N LYS A 222 -14.49 18.03 -0.09
CA LYS A 222 -14.35 18.44 -1.48
C LYS A 222 -14.03 17.23 -2.33
N ILE A 223 -14.54 17.20 -3.55
CA ILE A 223 -14.21 16.14 -4.51
C ILE A 223 -13.14 16.63 -5.48
N ARG A 224 -12.17 15.76 -5.71
CA ARG A 224 -11.32 15.79 -6.89
C ARG A 224 -11.38 14.41 -7.53
N SER A 225 -11.37 14.34 -8.85
CA SER A 225 -11.36 13.07 -9.53
C SER A 225 -10.43 13.11 -10.73
N ILE A 226 -9.88 11.96 -11.10
CA ILE A 226 -9.09 11.76 -12.31
C ILE A 226 -9.55 10.47 -13.01
N GLN A 227 -9.27 10.35 -14.30
CA GLN A 227 -9.55 9.14 -15.06
C GLN A 227 -8.99 7.89 -14.36
N ASP A 228 -9.78 6.83 -14.34
CA ASP A 228 -9.53 5.63 -13.55
C ASP A 228 -8.23 4.94 -13.97
N MET A 229 -7.85 4.98 -15.25
CA MET A 229 -6.56 4.45 -15.68
C MET A 229 -5.38 5.04 -14.89
N TYR A 230 -5.45 6.32 -14.51
CA TYR A 230 -4.39 6.95 -13.72
C TYR A 230 -4.57 6.70 -12.23
N PHE A 231 -5.82 6.77 -11.75
CA PHE A 231 -6.14 6.51 -10.34
C PHE A 231 -5.72 5.09 -9.96
N SER A 232 -6.21 4.11 -10.71
CA SER A 232 -5.99 2.69 -10.49
C SER A 232 -4.53 2.28 -10.61
N LEU A 233 -3.71 2.98 -11.41
CA LEU A 233 -2.27 2.71 -11.53
C LEU A 233 -1.43 3.37 -10.43
N PHE A 234 -1.62 4.67 -10.14
CA PHE A 234 -0.67 5.45 -9.32
C PHE A 234 -1.22 5.95 -7.98
N LEU A 235 -2.53 5.84 -7.76
CA LEU A 235 -3.21 6.27 -6.53
C LEU A 235 -3.81 5.10 -5.72
N SER A 236 -3.74 3.88 -6.24
CA SER A 236 -4.19 2.68 -5.55
C SER A 236 -3.12 2.14 -4.60
N TYR A 237 -3.38 2.25 -3.30
CA TYR A 237 -2.58 1.57 -2.28
C TYR A 237 -2.88 0.07 -2.30
N LYS A 238 -1.84 -0.74 -2.12
CA LYS A 238 -1.95 -2.20 -2.03
C LYS A 238 -1.56 -2.64 -0.62
N PRO A 239 -2.51 -3.07 0.22
CA PRO A 239 -2.18 -3.72 1.47
C PRO A 239 -1.21 -4.89 1.23
N GLU A 240 -0.15 -4.98 2.02
CA GLU A 240 0.79 -6.11 1.93
C GLU A 240 0.07 -7.42 2.29
N GLN A 241 0.26 -8.44 1.47
CA GLN A 241 -0.38 -9.76 1.57
C GLN A 241 0.69 -10.85 1.73
N MET A 242 0.38 -11.88 2.51
CA MET A 242 1.23 -13.06 2.65
C MET A 242 1.01 -14.00 1.47
N LEU A 243 1.56 -13.66 0.31
CA LEU A 243 1.69 -14.47 -0.92
C LEU A 243 0.38 -14.93 -1.59
N LEU A 244 0.16 -14.51 -2.84
CA LEU A 244 -0.69 -15.25 -3.78
C LEU A 244 -0.04 -15.23 -5.19
N GLN A 245 0.22 -16.44 -5.70
CA GLN A 245 0.74 -16.86 -7.03
C GLN A 245 2.25 -16.83 -7.33
N GLU A 246 2.68 -17.84 -8.10
CA GLU A 246 4.06 -18.15 -8.52
C GLU A 246 4.60 -17.21 -9.62
N ALA A 247 3.74 -16.35 -10.19
CA ALA A 247 4.11 -15.27 -11.10
C ALA A 247 3.39 -13.99 -10.65
N ASP A 248 4.16 -12.94 -10.35
CA ASP A 248 3.62 -11.68 -9.83
C ASP A 248 3.86 -10.56 -10.86
N ASP A 249 2.86 -10.35 -11.74
CA ASP A 249 2.83 -9.23 -12.70
C ASP A 249 3.06 -7.88 -12.00
N ASP A 250 2.68 -7.77 -10.72
CA ASP A 250 2.88 -6.57 -9.92
C ASP A 250 4.37 -6.24 -9.75
N LEU A 251 5.16 -7.25 -9.38
CA LEU A 251 6.59 -7.13 -9.23
C LEU A 251 7.27 -6.88 -10.57
N GLU A 252 6.83 -7.61 -11.60
CA GLU A 252 7.35 -7.51 -12.97
C GLU A 252 7.21 -6.09 -13.54
N ILE A 253 6.01 -5.51 -13.40
CA ILE A 253 5.68 -4.17 -13.88
C ILE A 253 6.32 -3.09 -13.00
N ALA A 254 6.38 -3.27 -11.68
CA ALA A 254 7.05 -2.33 -10.78
C ALA A 254 8.54 -2.17 -11.11
N VAL A 255 9.27 -3.26 -11.41
CA VAL A 255 10.68 -3.16 -11.81
C VAL A 255 10.83 -2.42 -13.13
N ARG A 256 9.97 -2.70 -14.12
CA ARG A 256 9.96 -2.00 -15.41
C ARG A 256 9.60 -0.52 -15.29
N ALA A 257 8.91 -0.11 -14.23
CA ALA A 257 8.64 1.30 -13.98
C ALA A 257 9.88 2.09 -13.56
N MET A 258 10.90 1.43 -12.99
CA MET A 258 12.13 2.08 -12.53
C MET A 258 13.39 1.68 -13.30
N SER A 259 13.36 0.63 -14.14
CA SER A 259 14.54 0.12 -14.83
C SER A 259 14.30 -0.14 -16.32
N LYS A 260 15.30 0.16 -17.15
CA LYS A 260 15.30 -0.14 -18.60
C LYS A 260 15.70 -1.57 -18.93
N GLU A 261 16.35 -2.23 -17.97
CA GLU A 261 16.81 -3.61 -18.03
C GLU A 261 16.24 -4.36 -16.83
N VAL A 262 15.75 -5.58 -17.05
CA VAL A 262 15.16 -6.40 -15.99
C VAL A 262 15.82 -7.77 -15.95
N ALA A 263 16.06 -8.22 -14.73
CA ALA A 263 16.48 -9.57 -14.36
C ALA A 263 15.65 -10.02 -13.14
N ASP A 264 15.38 -11.32 -13.05
CA ASP A 264 14.61 -11.91 -11.95
C ASP A 264 15.35 -11.75 -10.62
N PHE A 265 14.65 -11.30 -9.57
CA PHE A 265 15.19 -11.19 -8.22
C PHE A 265 15.69 -12.52 -7.64
N SER A 266 15.20 -13.67 -8.12
CA SER A 266 15.68 -15.00 -7.71
C SER A 266 17.18 -15.17 -7.95
N ASP A 267 17.71 -14.51 -8.98
CA ASP A 267 19.13 -14.52 -9.35
C ASP A 267 20.00 -13.55 -8.55
N PHE A 268 19.40 -12.68 -7.73
CA PHE A 268 20.13 -11.59 -7.10
C PHE A 268 20.78 -12.02 -5.78
N ILE A 269 21.94 -11.42 -5.53
CA ILE A 269 22.52 -11.34 -4.19
C ILE A 269 22.14 -10.01 -3.54
N VAL A 270 21.91 -10.02 -2.23
CA VAL A 270 21.78 -8.79 -1.45
C VAL A 270 23.17 -8.39 -0.99
N TYR A 271 23.55 -7.13 -1.20
CA TYR A 271 24.85 -6.61 -0.81
C TYR A 271 24.72 -5.48 0.19
N ILE A 272 25.34 -5.67 1.36
CA ILE A 272 25.48 -4.65 2.40
C ILE A 272 26.96 -4.31 2.56
N GLU A 273 27.35 -3.06 2.32
CA GLU A 273 28.75 -2.63 2.57
C GLU A 273 29.13 -2.82 4.05
N ASP A 274 30.35 -3.27 4.34
CA ASP A 274 30.76 -3.59 5.72
C ASP A 274 30.74 -2.37 6.65
N SER A 275 31.14 -1.21 6.13
CA SER A 275 31.06 0.07 6.84
C SER A 275 29.62 0.43 7.18
N LYS A 276 28.68 0.17 6.25
CA LYS A 276 27.25 0.40 6.43
C LYS A 276 26.65 -0.59 7.42
N PHE A 277 26.99 -1.87 7.33
CA PHE A 277 26.56 -2.86 8.31
C PHE A 277 27.03 -2.48 9.72
N LYS A 278 28.32 -2.14 9.87
CA LYS A 278 28.86 -1.64 11.14
C LYS A 278 28.10 -0.41 11.64
N TYR A 279 27.80 0.56 10.78
CA TYR A 279 27.03 1.74 11.15
C TYR A 279 25.60 1.39 11.63
N LEU A 280 24.92 0.48 10.92
CA LEU A 280 23.57 0.02 11.27
C LEU A 280 23.53 -0.70 12.62
N THR A 281 24.56 -1.48 12.96
CA THR A 281 24.61 -2.26 14.20
C THR A 281 25.20 -1.51 15.40
N THR A 282 26.02 -0.47 15.18
CA THR A 282 26.75 0.22 16.27
C THR A 282 26.34 1.67 16.52
N ALA A 283 25.91 2.41 15.49
CA ALA A 283 25.68 3.86 15.60
C ALA A 283 24.19 4.23 15.64
N LYS A 284 23.32 3.44 14.98
CA LYS A 284 21.87 3.66 15.03
C LYS A 284 21.25 3.03 16.28
N ASN A 285 21.39 3.70 17.42
CA ASN A 285 20.66 3.36 18.64
C ASN A 285 19.20 3.85 18.56
N GLY A 286 18.24 2.95 18.82
CA GLY A 286 16.80 3.23 18.74
C GLY A 286 16.01 2.09 18.10
N LYS A 287 15.15 2.40 17.11
CA LYS A 287 14.28 1.44 16.41
C LYS A 287 15.02 0.23 15.84
N LEU A 288 16.21 0.42 15.27
CA LEU A 288 17.01 -0.68 14.71
C LEU A 288 17.54 -1.64 15.78
N ALA A 289 17.88 -1.15 16.97
CA ALA A 289 18.21 -2.01 18.11
C ALA A 289 16.96 -2.77 18.60
N LEU A 290 15.79 -2.13 18.61
CA LEU A 290 14.52 -2.81 18.93
C LEU A 290 14.09 -3.83 17.86
N ALA A 291 14.61 -3.73 16.64
CA ALA A 291 14.48 -4.73 15.59
C ALA A 291 15.50 -5.88 15.73
N GLY A 292 16.34 -5.87 16.76
CA GLY A 292 17.34 -6.91 17.03
C GLY A 292 18.58 -6.86 16.13
N LEU A 293 18.74 -5.80 15.32
CA LEU A 293 19.82 -5.70 14.34
C LEU A 293 21.21 -5.60 14.98
N ASN A 294 21.31 -5.16 16.24
CA ASN A 294 22.57 -5.16 17.00
C ASN A 294 23.11 -6.57 17.28
N THR A 295 22.22 -7.58 17.23
CA THR A 295 22.58 -9.00 17.40
C THR A 295 22.51 -9.79 16.11
N SER A 296 21.96 -9.22 15.04
CA SER A 296 21.90 -9.86 13.72
C SER A 296 23.26 -9.86 13.05
N THR A 297 23.53 -10.91 12.28
CA THR A 297 24.69 -10.98 11.40
C THR A 297 24.36 -10.36 10.03
N LYS A 298 25.39 -9.98 9.27
CA LYS A 298 25.22 -9.48 7.90
C LYS A 298 24.51 -10.51 7.00
N PRO A 299 24.87 -11.81 7.00
CA PRO A 299 24.15 -12.83 6.22
C PRO A 299 22.67 -12.98 6.61
N GLU A 300 22.32 -12.89 7.89
CA GLU A 300 20.92 -12.96 8.33
C GLU A 300 20.09 -11.80 7.77
N LEU A 301 20.67 -10.59 7.75
CA LEU A 301 20.00 -9.42 7.20
C LEU A 301 19.87 -9.47 5.68
N GLU A 302 20.90 -9.95 4.98
CA GLU A 302 20.87 -10.19 3.54
C GLU A 302 19.77 -11.21 3.19
N GLU A 303 19.66 -12.30 3.95
CA GLU A 303 18.61 -13.31 3.75
C GLU A 303 17.21 -12.78 4.07
N ALA A 304 17.04 -11.96 5.11
CA ALA A 304 15.76 -11.34 5.42
C ALA A 304 15.25 -10.44 4.29
N ILE A 305 16.14 -9.63 3.69
CA ILE A 305 15.84 -8.81 2.51
C ILE A 305 15.48 -9.70 1.32
N LYS A 306 16.31 -10.71 1.04
CA LYS A 306 16.11 -11.63 -0.09
C LYS A 306 14.78 -12.38 0.00
N SER A 307 14.44 -12.88 1.18
CA SER A 307 13.18 -13.58 1.45
C SER A 307 11.97 -12.65 1.25
N LYS A 308 12.06 -11.40 1.74
CA LYS A 308 10.98 -10.42 1.56
C LYS A 308 10.71 -10.16 0.08
N MET A 309 11.72 -10.12 -0.80
CA MET A 309 11.53 -9.85 -2.23
C MET A 309 10.51 -10.77 -2.91
N ARG A 310 10.37 -12.02 -2.44
CA ARG A 310 9.43 -13.01 -2.98
C ARG A 310 7.95 -12.72 -2.70
N SER A 311 7.66 -11.75 -1.83
CA SER A 311 6.30 -11.35 -1.43
C SER A 311 6.16 -9.82 -1.37
N SER A 312 7.08 -9.11 -2.02
CA SER A 312 7.26 -7.67 -1.78
C SER A 312 6.34 -6.81 -2.63
N TYR A 313 5.62 -5.94 -1.93
CA TYR A 313 5.15 -4.70 -2.51
C TYR A 313 6.31 -3.70 -2.62
N LEU A 314 6.71 -3.37 -3.85
CA LEU A 314 7.73 -2.34 -4.09
C LEU A 314 7.07 -0.95 -4.09
N TYR A 315 7.66 -0.01 -3.35
CA TYR A 315 7.16 1.37 -3.29
C TYR A 315 8.30 2.38 -3.41
N SER A 316 7.96 3.64 -3.71
CA SER A 316 8.92 4.72 -3.98
C SER A 316 9.92 4.36 -5.10
N LEU A 317 9.38 3.97 -6.25
CA LEU A 317 10.14 3.59 -7.44
C LEU A 317 10.80 4.82 -8.05
N GLU A 318 12.11 4.79 -8.25
CA GLU A 318 12.90 5.92 -8.73
C GLU A 318 13.91 5.49 -9.79
N TRP A 319 14.06 6.34 -10.80
CA TRP A 319 15.19 6.33 -11.72
C TRP A 319 15.89 7.69 -11.66
N ARG A 320 17.08 7.75 -11.07
CA ARG A 320 17.76 9.02 -10.76
C ARG A 320 19.25 8.99 -11.04
N ASP A 321 19.82 10.18 -11.20
CA ASP A 321 21.28 10.35 -11.28
C ASP A 321 21.93 10.02 -9.93
N VAL A 322 22.97 9.20 -10.00
CA VAL A 322 23.95 9.01 -8.95
C VAL A 322 25.17 9.83 -9.35
N PRO A 323 25.51 10.88 -8.58
CA PRO A 323 26.65 11.74 -8.90
C PRO A 323 27.96 10.96 -8.96
N ALA A 324 28.91 11.47 -9.74
CA ALA A 324 30.27 10.98 -9.72
C ALA A 324 30.89 11.14 -8.33
N THR A 325 31.70 10.17 -7.93
CA THR A 325 32.56 10.21 -6.75
C THR A 325 34.00 9.99 -7.19
N ASP A 326 34.97 10.16 -6.28
CA ASP A 326 36.38 9.86 -6.57
C ASP A 326 36.62 8.42 -7.06
N SER A 327 35.65 7.52 -6.82
CA SER A 327 35.67 6.10 -7.18
C SER A 327 34.65 5.68 -8.24
N SER A 328 33.84 6.60 -8.77
CA SER A 328 32.76 6.27 -9.73
C SER A 328 32.48 7.43 -10.69
N ALA A 329 32.33 7.13 -11.98
CA ALA A 329 32.03 8.14 -13.01
C ALA A 329 30.61 8.73 -12.94
N GLY A 330 29.78 8.31 -11.98
CA GLY A 330 28.36 8.65 -11.92
C GLY A 330 27.55 7.83 -12.93
N TYR A 331 26.27 7.60 -12.64
CA TYR A 331 25.41 6.75 -13.46
C TYR A 331 23.92 7.00 -13.15
N LYS A 332 23.02 6.37 -13.91
CA LYS A 332 21.59 6.35 -13.59
C LYS A 332 21.26 5.08 -12.81
N GLY A 333 20.74 5.22 -11.59
CA GLY A 333 20.36 4.10 -10.73
C GLY A 333 18.86 3.92 -10.61
N SER A 334 18.44 2.66 -10.48
CA SER A 334 17.08 2.23 -10.13
C SER A 334 16.98 2.04 -8.62
N PHE A 335 16.03 2.70 -7.96
CA PHE A 335 15.86 2.61 -6.50
C PHE A 335 14.41 2.32 -6.14
N PHE A 336 14.22 1.60 -5.04
CA PHE A 336 12.91 1.32 -4.46
C PHE A 336 13.04 1.05 -2.96
N ASN A 337 11.90 0.99 -2.29
CA ASN A 337 11.81 0.64 -0.88
C ASN A 337 10.98 -0.62 -0.67
N ILE A 338 11.31 -1.34 0.41
CA ILE A 338 10.52 -2.44 0.99
C ILE A 338 10.36 -2.22 2.50
N MET A 339 9.32 -2.83 3.09
CA MET A 339 9.13 -2.85 4.54
C MET A 339 9.47 -4.24 5.10
N LEU A 340 10.46 -4.30 6.00
CA LEU A 340 10.78 -5.51 6.76
C LEU A 340 10.08 -5.49 8.12
N GLU A 341 9.70 -6.66 8.61
CA GLU A 341 9.14 -6.86 9.94
C GLU A 341 10.06 -7.79 10.73
N PHE A 342 10.65 -7.28 11.81
CA PHE A 342 11.53 -8.06 12.67
C PHE A 342 10.79 -8.45 13.95
N PRO A 343 10.79 -9.74 14.32
CA PRO A 343 10.10 -10.20 15.52
C PRO A 343 10.72 -9.59 16.78
N ARG A 344 9.88 -9.28 17.76
CA ARG A 344 10.30 -8.84 19.09
C ARG A 344 10.05 -9.92 20.13
N LYS A 345 10.84 -9.90 21.21
CA LYS A 345 10.60 -10.77 22.38
C LYS A 345 9.27 -10.47 23.06
N VAL A 346 8.86 -9.19 23.06
CA VAL A 346 7.60 -8.73 23.67
C VAL A 346 6.97 -7.69 22.75
N GLY A 347 5.67 -7.81 22.54
CA GLY A 347 4.87 -6.90 21.73
C GLY A 347 4.97 -7.18 20.22
N ASP A 348 4.47 -6.22 19.45
CA ASP A 348 4.40 -6.35 18.00
C ASP A 348 5.77 -6.28 17.32
N PRO A 349 5.93 -6.86 16.11
CA PRO A 349 7.15 -6.73 15.31
C PRO A 349 7.60 -5.27 15.13
N GLU A 350 8.90 -5.07 14.98
CA GLU A 350 9.42 -3.77 14.55
C GLU A 350 9.48 -3.69 13.04
N ARG A 351 8.94 -2.60 12.48
CA ARG A 351 8.98 -2.35 11.04
C ARG A 351 10.12 -1.42 10.67
N VAL A 352 10.91 -1.84 9.68
CA VAL A 352 12.07 -1.11 9.17
C VAL A 352 11.92 -0.92 7.67
N THR A 353 12.03 0.32 7.20
CA THR A 353 12.08 0.59 5.76
C THR A 353 13.49 0.37 5.25
N VAL A 354 13.64 -0.41 4.19
CA VAL A 354 14.91 -0.64 3.51
C VAL A 354 14.84 -0.04 2.12
N SER A 355 15.76 0.88 1.83
CA SER A 355 15.96 1.42 0.48
C SER A 355 17.03 0.61 -0.23
N LEU A 356 16.69 0.12 -1.41
CA LEU A 356 17.50 -0.75 -2.23
C LEU A 356 17.79 -0.09 -3.56
N GLU A 357 18.98 -0.34 -4.07
CA GLU A 357 19.32 -0.09 -5.46
C GLU A 357 19.28 -1.40 -6.23
N TYR A 358 18.57 -1.38 -7.35
CA TYR A 358 18.43 -2.50 -8.27
C TYR A 358 19.51 -2.42 -9.35
N GLN A 359 20.45 -3.38 -9.35
CA GLN A 359 21.55 -3.44 -10.30
C GLN A 359 21.45 -4.71 -11.17
N PRO A 360 20.65 -4.70 -12.25
CA PRO A 360 20.30 -5.89 -13.01
C PRO A 360 21.49 -6.52 -13.75
N THR A 361 22.39 -5.71 -14.29
CA THR A 361 23.54 -6.18 -15.07
C THR A 361 24.49 -7.08 -14.25
N ILE A 362 24.65 -6.78 -12.95
CA ILE A 362 25.48 -7.55 -12.02
C ILE A 362 24.67 -8.33 -10.98
N LYS A 363 23.34 -8.42 -11.17
CA LYS A 363 22.41 -9.18 -10.32
C LYS A 363 22.59 -8.91 -8.82
N THR A 364 22.67 -7.62 -8.46
CA THR A 364 22.90 -7.18 -7.08
C THR A 364 21.80 -6.24 -6.59
N LEU A 365 21.30 -6.50 -5.37
CA LEU A 365 20.46 -5.58 -4.61
C LEU A 365 21.32 -4.91 -3.55
N ARG A 366 21.75 -3.67 -3.82
CA ARG A 366 22.60 -2.93 -2.89
C ARG A 366 21.73 -2.21 -1.86
N VAL A 367 21.99 -2.43 -0.58
CA VAL A 367 21.34 -1.68 0.49
C VAL A 367 21.86 -0.25 0.51
N VAL A 368 20.98 0.72 0.26
CA VAL A 368 21.30 2.15 0.26
C VAL A 368 21.18 2.70 1.68
N THR A 369 20.00 2.53 2.28
CA THR A 369 19.67 3.01 3.63
C THR A 369 18.64 2.12 4.31
N MET A 370 18.65 2.11 5.65
CA MET A 370 17.61 1.48 6.47
C MET A 370 17.15 2.46 7.55
N THR A 371 15.84 2.59 7.76
CA THR A 371 15.25 3.61 8.64
C THR A 371 14.08 3.10 9.47
#